data_AF-D9WAN2-F1
#
_entry.id   AF-D9WAN2-F1
#
_cell.length_a   1.000
_cell.length_b   1.000
_cell.length_c   1.000
_cell.angle_alpha   90.00
_cell.angle_beta   90.00
_cell.angle_gamma   90.00
#
_symmetry.space_group_name_H-M   'P 1'
#
loop_
_entity.id
_entity.type
_entity.pdbx_description
1 polymer ?
#
loop_
_entity_poly.entity_id
_entity_poly.type
_entity_poly.pdbx_seq_one_letter_code
_entity_poly.pdbx_strand_id
1 'polypeptide(L)'
;MAAVTTGDVVLFTGKNHVRAVGEVGAIFRNTSFADLLWPPKSGGESWHTVYTLREFEPTEVPYATLNALLGYKSNFAYPGQLVLSGEQARAAIDGLLIRTRTALEESGAEEAFPGAVREMPLEQQHTRFTTVERAARQLLFNRDEAALVIEFRGTLIGPEPNRFACAAGICDMYLDGPEGRELIEAKSAVDRYHVRAALAQLLDYVRYIPGRVDRLSALFPQPLAPKERGFLHHYGVDIIHRAAPGVFERVPASADARERMRELWERSTP
;
A
#
# COMPACT_ATOMS: atom_id res chain seq x y z
N MET A 1 25.69 -11.75 9.91
CA MET A 1 24.23 -11.49 9.83
C MET A 1 24.04 -10.24 8.99
N ALA A 2 23.07 -10.24 8.07
CA ALA A 2 22.71 -9.03 7.33
C ALA A 2 22.26 -7.95 8.34
N ALA A 3 22.75 -6.73 8.18
CA ALA A 3 22.48 -5.64 9.11
C ALA A 3 21.16 -4.98 8.74
N VAL A 4 20.25 -4.85 9.70
CA VAL A 4 19.07 -3.98 9.56
C VAL A 4 19.50 -2.51 9.49
N THR A 5 18.78 -1.73 8.69
CA THR A 5 18.98 -0.30 8.41
C THR A 5 17.68 0.49 8.53
N THR A 6 17.78 1.81 8.68
CA THR A 6 16.60 2.69 8.69
C THR A 6 15.81 2.52 7.40
N GLY A 7 14.48 2.42 7.50
CA GLY A 7 13.59 2.13 6.37
C GLY A 7 13.28 0.64 6.16
N ASP A 8 14.02 -0.27 6.81
CA ASP A 8 13.69 -1.70 6.76
C ASP A 8 12.34 -1.99 7.42
N VAL A 9 11.62 -2.98 6.90
CA VAL A 9 10.32 -3.41 7.42
C VAL A 9 10.48 -4.56 8.41
N VAL A 10 9.78 -4.46 9.53
CA VAL A 10 9.71 -5.49 10.57
C VAL A 10 8.31 -6.08 10.60
N LEU A 11 8.22 -7.40 10.41
CA LEU A 11 6.98 -8.17 10.56
C LEU A 11 7.00 -8.91 11.88
N PHE A 12 6.07 -8.60 12.77
CA PHE A 12 5.90 -9.33 14.04
C PHE A 12 5.04 -10.56 13.81
N THR A 13 5.60 -11.76 13.96
CA THR A 13 4.90 -13.01 13.68
C THR A 13 4.51 -13.73 14.97
N GLY A 14 3.29 -14.25 15.05
CA GLY A 14 2.83 -15.07 16.18
C GLY A 14 1.40 -15.58 15.99
N LYS A 15 1.03 -16.67 16.66
CA LYS A 15 -0.31 -17.30 16.52
C LYS A 15 -0.71 -17.56 15.05
N ASN A 16 0.23 -18.04 14.22
CA ASN A 16 0.06 -18.28 12.78
C ASN A 16 -0.31 -17.05 11.94
N HIS A 17 -0.04 -15.84 12.44
CA HIS A 17 -0.29 -14.59 11.75
C HIS A 17 0.88 -13.62 11.87
N VAL A 18 1.07 -12.74 10.88
CA VAL A 18 1.72 -11.44 11.11
C VAL A 18 0.74 -10.61 11.94
N ARG A 19 1.21 -10.16 13.10
CA ARG A 19 0.45 -9.50 14.16
C ARG A 19 0.69 -7.99 14.23
N ALA A 20 1.80 -7.54 13.67
CA ALA A 20 2.09 -6.12 13.49
C ALA A 20 3.12 -5.93 12.38
N VAL A 21 3.10 -4.75 11.77
CA VAL A 21 4.14 -4.26 10.87
C VAL A 21 4.70 -2.98 11.47
N GLY A 22 5.99 -2.75 11.28
CA GLY A 22 6.60 -1.46 11.57
C GLY A 22 7.83 -1.23 10.71
N GLU A 23 8.31 0.00 10.70
CA GLU A 23 9.51 0.39 9.97
C GLU A 23 10.63 0.74 10.94
N VAL A 24 11.85 0.29 10.65
CA VAL A 24 13.03 0.64 11.42
C VAL A 24 13.30 2.14 11.31
N GLY A 25 13.25 2.84 12.44
CA GLY A 25 13.57 4.26 12.55
C GLY A 25 15.03 4.49 12.91
N ALA A 26 15.32 4.78 14.18
CA ALA A 26 16.67 4.91 14.69
C ALA A 26 17.24 3.54 15.10
N ILE A 27 18.55 3.36 14.89
CA ILE A 27 19.28 2.13 15.24
C ILE A 27 20.40 2.46 16.23
N PHE A 28 20.47 1.70 17.30
CA PHE A 28 21.48 1.75 18.34
C PHE A 28 22.22 0.42 18.39
N ARG A 29 23.54 0.45 18.22
CA ARG A 29 24.41 -0.71 18.41
C ARG A 29 25.11 -0.59 19.76
N ASN A 30 24.43 -1.02 20.83
CA ASN A 30 24.91 -0.84 22.20
C ASN A 30 24.37 -1.96 23.11
N THR A 31 25.25 -2.90 23.44
CA THR A 31 24.98 -4.05 24.32
C THR A 31 24.51 -3.61 25.70
N SER A 32 25.18 -2.64 26.33
CA SER A 32 24.79 -2.16 27.66
C SER A 32 23.40 -1.54 27.67
N PHE A 33 23.03 -0.80 26.61
CA PHE A 33 21.68 -0.27 26.46
C PHE A 33 20.66 -1.39 26.23
N ALA A 34 21.00 -2.38 25.41
CA ALA A 34 20.12 -3.51 25.13
C ALA A 34 19.87 -4.38 26.38
N ASP A 35 20.89 -4.62 27.21
CA ASP A 35 20.79 -5.39 28.45
C ASP A 35 19.93 -4.68 29.51
N LEU A 36 19.85 -3.34 29.47
CA LEU A 36 18.94 -2.59 30.34
C LEU A 36 17.47 -2.80 29.94
N LEU A 37 17.18 -2.96 28.65
CA LEU A 37 15.82 -3.19 28.15
C LEU A 37 15.43 -4.68 28.24
N TRP A 38 16.36 -5.55 27.88
CA TRP A 38 16.19 -7.01 27.83
C TRP A 38 17.39 -7.69 28.49
N PRO A 39 17.38 -7.80 29.83
CA PRO A 39 18.45 -8.46 30.55
C PRO A 39 18.66 -9.90 30.05
N PRO A 40 19.91 -10.29 29.74
CA PRO A 40 20.18 -11.63 29.26
C PRO A 40 19.90 -12.64 30.39
N LYS A 41 19.42 -13.83 30.00
CA LYS A 41 19.30 -14.94 30.95
C LYS A 41 20.70 -15.36 31.42
N SER A 42 20.79 -15.97 32.60
CA SER A 42 22.07 -16.47 33.13
C SER A 42 22.76 -17.41 32.12
N GLY A 43 23.93 -16.99 31.62
CA GLY A 43 24.69 -17.71 30.59
C GLY A 43 24.17 -17.59 29.15
N GLY A 44 23.16 -16.74 28.92
CA GLY A 44 22.62 -16.43 27.61
C GLY A 44 23.38 -15.31 26.90
N GLU A 45 23.24 -15.25 25.58
CA GLU A 45 23.80 -14.17 24.77
C GLU A 45 23.03 -12.87 25.00
N SER A 46 23.77 -11.76 24.97
CA SER A 46 23.21 -10.41 25.04
C SER A 46 22.78 -9.92 23.65
N TRP A 47 21.83 -8.99 23.63
CA TRP A 47 21.40 -8.31 22.41
C TRP A 47 22.38 -7.17 22.07
N HIS A 48 22.68 -6.96 20.79
CA HIS A 48 23.61 -5.91 20.36
C HIS A 48 22.96 -4.78 19.58
N THR A 49 21.83 -5.04 18.90
CA THR A 49 21.12 -4.08 18.06
C THR A 49 19.76 -3.80 18.66
N VAL A 50 19.52 -2.55 18.99
CA VAL A 50 18.21 -2.02 19.38
C VAL A 50 17.76 -1.05 18.29
N TYR A 51 16.50 -1.10 17.88
CA TYR A 51 15.95 -0.13 16.96
C TYR A 51 14.57 0.34 17.38
N THR A 52 14.22 1.56 17.01
CA THR A 52 12.85 2.07 17.17
C THR A 52 11.99 1.64 15.99
N LEU A 53 10.69 1.55 16.20
CA LEU A 53 9.72 1.36 15.13
C LEU A 53 8.99 2.68 14.86
N ARG A 54 8.98 3.09 13.59
CA ARG A 54 8.07 4.10 13.04
C ARG A 54 6.85 3.38 12.48
N GLU A 55 5.72 4.08 12.47
CA GLU A 55 4.48 3.62 11.85
C GLU A 55 4.10 2.18 12.26
N PHE A 56 4.21 1.89 13.56
CA PHE A 56 3.85 0.58 14.10
C PHE A 56 2.34 0.38 14.06
N GLU A 57 1.89 -0.65 13.38
CA GLU A 57 0.47 -0.95 13.19
C GLU A 57 0.18 -2.43 13.49
N PRO A 58 -0.78 -2.73 14.39
CA PRO A 58 -1.31 -4.08 14.56
C PRO A 58 -1.98 -4.59 13.28
N THR A 59 -1.75 -5.85 12.94
CA THR A 59 -2.36 -6.51 11.77
C THR A 59 -2.71 -7.97 12.09
N GLU A 60 -3.43 -8.63 11.20
CA GLU A 60 -3.76 -10.05 11.28
C GLU A 60 -3.60 -10.69 9.88
N VAL A 61 -2.37 -10.87 9.42
CA VAL A 61 -2.09 -11.53 8.12
C VAL A 61 -1.83 -13.00 8.34
N PRO A 62 -2.62 -13.93 7.78
CA PRO A 62 -2.34 -15.35 7.93
C PRO A 62 -0.96 -15.71 7.37
N TYR A 63 -0.22 -16.60 8.04
CA TYR A 63 1.06 -17.10 7.52
C TYR A 63 0.93 -17.68 6.11
N ALA A 64 -0.21 -18.28 5.76
CA ALA A 64 -0.45 -18.79 4.42
C ALA A 64 -0.27 -17.70 3.33
N THR A 65 -0.72 -16.47 3.60
CA THR A 65 -0.55 -15.33 2.69
C THR A 65 0.91 -14.95 2.56
N LEU A 66 1.62 -14.75 3.67
CA LEU A 66 3.05 -14.40 3.64
C LEU A 66 3.90 -15.51 3.03
N ASN A 67 3.59 -16.78 3.33
CA ASN A 67 4.26 -17.94 2.77
C ASN A 67 4.11 -18.00 1.26
N ALA A 68 2.90 -17.75 0.73
CA ALA A 68 2.66 -17.69 -0.71
C ALA A 68 3.49 -16.58 -1.38
N LEU A 69 3.56 -15.39 -0.77
CA LEU A 69 4.36 -14.27 -1.27
C LEU A 69 5.86 -14.59 -1.30
N LEU A 70 6.36 -15.29 -0.28
CA LEU A 70 7.78 -15.62 -0.14
C LEU A 70 8.20 -16.89 -0.88
N GLY A 71 7.27 -17.59 -1.53
CA GLY A 71 7.54 -18.89 -2.17
C GLY A 71 7.80 -20.02 -1.16
N TYR A 72 7.33 -19.87 0.08
CA TYR A 72 7.43 -20.89 1.12
C TYR A 72 6.24 -21.87 1.07
N LYS A 73 6.42 -23.04 1.69
CA LYS A 73 5.33 -23.99 1.90
C LYS A 73 4.23 -23.35 2.75
N SER A 74 2.97 -23.69 2.48
CA SER A 74 1.80 -23.10 3.18
C SER A 74 1.84 -23.26 4.70
N ASN A 75 2.48 -24.33 5.21
CA ASN A 75 2.65 -24.62 6.63
C ASN A 75 3.99 -24.15 7.21
N PHE A 76 4.76 -23.34 6.47
CA PHE A 76 6.01 -22.78 6.99
C PHE A 76 5.74 -21.89 8.20
N ALA A 77 6.51 -22.10 9.25
CA ALA A 77 6.45 -21.33 10.49
C ALA A 77 7.75 -20.52 10.65
N TYR A 78 7.60 -19.25 11.02
CA TYR A 78 8.72 -18.32 11.18
C TYR A 78 9.43 -18.56 12.52
N PRO A 79 10.71 -18.96 12.53
CA PRO A 79 11.44 -19.20 13.77
C PRO A 79 12.06 -17.89 14.26
N GLY A 80 11.85 -17.56 15.54
CA GLY A 80 12.56 -16.48 16.26
C GLY A 80 12.69 -15.20 15.45
N GLN A 81 13.87 -14.98 14.88
CA GLN A 81 14.19 -13.88 13.97
C GLN A 81 14.62 -14.43 12.60
N LEU A 82 14.00 -13.91 11.54
CA LEU A 82 14.35 -14.17 10.15
C LEU A 82 14.59 -12.85 9.45
N VAL A 83 15.74 -12.71 8.79
CA VAL A 83 16.03 -11.53 7.95
C VAL A 83 15.82 -11.92 6.50
N LEU A 84 14.86 -11.27 5.86
CA LEU A 84 14.61 -11.38 4.43
C LEU A 84 15.43 -10.31 3.71
N SER A 85 15.95 -10.63 2.52
CA SER A 85 16.71 -9.69 1.70
C SER A 85 16.43 -9.92 0.22
N GLY A 86 16.79 -8.94 -0.62
CA GLY A 86 16.62 -9.02 -2.08
C GLY A 86 15.16 -9.25 -2.49
N GLU A 87 14.95 -10.20 -3.40
CA GLU A 87 13.63 -10.48 -3.97
C GLU A 87 12.59 -10.90 -2.92
N GLN A 88 12.98 -11.64 -1.88
CA GLN A 88 12.06 -12.07 -0.83
C GLN A 88 11.57 -10.90 0.02
N ALA A 89 12.47 -9.98 0.39
CA ALA A 89 12.08 -8.76 1.09
C ALA A 89 11.14 -7.91 0.23
N ARG A 90 11.48 -7.75 -1.06
CA ARG A 90 10.66 -7.00 -2.01
C ARG A 90 9.29 -7.64 -2.21
N ALA A 91 9.22 -8.97 -2.36
CA ALA A 91 7.97 -9.70 -2.50
C ALA A 91 7.05 -9.57 -1.27
N ALA A 92 7.62 -9.56 -0.05
CA ALA A 92 6.84 -9.29 1.16
C ALA A 92 6.33 -7.85 1.20
N ILE A 93 7.19 -6.86 0.94
CA ILE A 93 6.82 -5.44 0.98
C ILE A 93 5.76 -5.13 -0.09
N ASP A 94 6.01 -5.54 -1.32
CA ASP A 94 5.12 -5.29 -2.45
C ASP A 94 3.83 -6.12 -2.34
N GLY A 95 3.95 -7.40 -2.00
CA GLY A 95 2.79 -8.29 -1.87
C GLY A 95 1.87 -7.93 -0.72
N LEU A 96 2.41 -7.41 0.38
CA LEU A 96 1.61 -6.89 1.50
C LEU A 96 1.26 -5.40 1.33
N LEU A 97 1.60 -4.79 0.18
CA LEU A 97 1.38 -3.39 -0.13
C LEU A 97 1.96 -2.40 0.90
N ILE A 98 2.99 -2.81 1.64
CA ILE A 98 3.61 -2.00 2.69
C ILE A 98 4.22 -0.75 2.05
N ARG A 99 3.94 0.41 2.63
CA ARG A 99 4.49 1.70 2.20
C ARG A 99 5.33 2.25 3.34
N THR A 100 6.65 2.21 3.23
CA THR A 100 7.51 2.76 4.27
C THR A 100 7.48 4.28 4.23
N ARG A 101 7.56 4.90 5.40
CA ARG A 101 7.77 6.32 5.56
C ARG A 101 9.05 6.78 4.90
N THR A 102 10.14 6.01 5.00
CA THR A 102 11.38 6.31 4.28
C THR A 102 11.13 6.41 2.78
N ALA A 103 10.38 5.48 2.17
CA ALA A 103 10.06 5.54 0.74
C ALA A 103 9.17 6.75 0.36
N LEU A 104 8.26 7.16 1.25
CA LEU A 104 7.43 8.36 1.05
C LEU A 104 8.24 9.66 1.19
N GLU A 105 9.19 9.69 2.13
CA GLU A 105 10.12 10.80 2.34
C GLU A 105 11.06 10.94 1.13
N GLU A 106 11.61 9.83 0.64
CA GLU A 106 12.45 9.78 -0.56
C GLU A 106 11.70 10.17 -1.84
N SER A 107 10.40 9.87 -1.93
CA SER A 107 9.59 10.26 -3.09
C SER A 107 9.12 11.72 -3.08
N GLY A 108 9.38 12.46 -1.99
CA GLY A 108 8.91 13.85 -1.82
C GLY A 108 7.43 13.97 -1.46
N ALA A 109 6.76 12.87 -1.11
CA ALA A 109 5.33 12.85 -0.81
C ALA A 109 4.94 13.55 0.52
N GLU A 110 5.91 14.02 1.30
CA GLU A 110 5.64 14.81 2.51
C GLU A 110 5.22 16.27 2.24
N GLU A 111 5.47 16.83 1.05
CA GLU A 111 5.17 18.24 0.74
C GLU A 111 3.70 18.53 0.37
N ALA A 112 2.85 17.51 0.28
CA ALA A 112 1.40 17.71 0.13
C ALA A 112 0.80 18.22 1.45
N PHE A 113 0.66 19.54 1.54
CA PHE A 113 0.26 20.35 2.69
C PHE A 113 -0.69 19.69 3.73
N PRO A 114 -0.42 19.90 5.03
CA PRO A 114 -1.36 19.63 6.12
C PRO A 114 -2.45 20.73 6.16
N GLY A 115 -3.72 20.31 6.13
CA GLY A 115 -4.82 21.06 6.73
C GLY A 115 -5.07 22.48 6.24
N ALA A 116 -5.49 22.65 4.98
CA ALA A 116 -6.17 23.86 4.52
C ALA A 116 -7.63 23.53 4.14
N VAL A 117 -8.45 23.28 5.16
CA VAL A 117 -9.90 23.43 5.06
C VAL A 117 -10.23 24.90 5.34
N ARG A 118 -10.92 25.56 4.40
CA ARG A 118 -11.71 26.79 4.61
C ARG A 118 -12.71 26.94 3.46
N GLU A 119 -13.95 27.37 3.60
CA GLU A 119 -14.85 27.61 4.75
C GLU A 119 -16.28 27.66 4.16
N MET A 120 -17.27 27.06 4.83
CA MET A 120 -18.71 27.32 4.65
C MET A 120 -19.22 27.93 5.96
N PRO A 121 -20.30 28.74 5.94
CA PRO A 121 -20.48 29.86 6.86
C PRO A 121 -20.54 29.48 8.35
N LEU A 122 -20.01 30.42 9.12
CA LEU A 122 -19.60 30.34 10.50
C LEU A 122 -20.77 30.56 11.45
N GLU A 123 -21.47 29.51 11.91
CA GLU A 123 -22.28 29.62 13.13
C GLU A 123 -22.15 28.39 14.04
N GLN A 124 -21.51 28.66 15.18
CA GLN A 124 -21.63 28.00 16.49
C GLN A 124 -21.14 26.55 16.62
N GLN A 125 -19.87 26.39 17.01
CA GLN A 125 -19.59 25.57 18.19
C GLN A 125 -18.30 26.00 18.89
N HIS A 126 -18.50 26.60 20.06
CA HIS A 126 -17.48 26.78 21.08
C HIS A 126 -17.05 25.42 21.63
N THR A 127 -15.87 24.93 21.23
CA THR A 127 -15.02 24.11 22.12
C THR A 127 -13.55 24.44 21.85
N ARG A 128 -12.90 25.02 22.87
CA ARG A 128 -11.47 25.36 22.91
C ARG A 128 -10.64 24.08 23.00
N PHE A 129 -9.65 23.97 22.11
CA PHE A 129 -8.60 22.94 22.04
C PHE A 129 -9.10 21.50 21.81
N THR A 130 -8.99 21.06 20.56
CA THR A 130 -8.84 19.63 20.25
C THR A 130 -7.34 19.34 20.28
N THR A 131 -6.93 18.39 21.13
CA THR A 131 -5.71 17.62 20.88
C THR A 131 -5.88 17.03 19.50
N VAL A 132 -5.14 17.56 18.52
CA VAL A 132 -4.96 16.86 17.25
C VAL A 132 -4.17 15.62 17.63
N GLU A 133 -4.90 14.56 17.96
CA GLU A 133 -4.40 13.23 17.71
C GLU A 133 -4.02 13.29 16.24
N ARG A 134 -2.71 13.37 15.98
CA ARG A 134 -2.17 13.13 14.64
C ARG A 134 -2.69 11.73 14.35
N ALA A 135 -3.86 11.66 13.70
CA ALA A 135 -4.46 10.42 13.26
C ALA A 135 -3.30 9.70 12.61
N ALA A 136 -2.86 8.61 13.25
CA ALA A 136 -1.73 7.81 12.84
C ALA A 136 -1.83 7.74 11.33
N ARG A 137 -0.89 8.41 10.65
CA ARG A 137 -0.94 8.62 9.20
C ARG A 137 -1.05 7.22 8.66
N GLN A 138 -2.26 6.88 8.20
CA GLN A 138 -2.69 5.52 7.97
C GLN A 138 -1.71 4.88 6.99
N LEU A 139 -0.72 4.15 7.51
CA LEU A 139 -0.19 3.03 6.78
C LEU A 139 -1.39 2.10 6.69
N LEU A 140 -2.14 2.18 5.60
CA LEU A 140 -3.25 1.30 5.37
C LEU A 140 -2.65 -0.05 5.03
N PHE A 141 -2.30 -0.83 6.05
CA PHE A 141 -2.38 -2.28 5.90
C PHE A 141 -3.87 -2.63 5.74
N ASN A 142 -4.41 -2.41 4.54
CA ASN A 142 -5.74 -2.90 4.26
C ASN A 142 -5.62 -4.33 3.78
N ARG A 143 -5.69 -5.27 4.73
CA ARG A 143 -5.64 -6.73 4.50
C ARG A 143 -6.47 -7.14 3.29
N ASP A 144 -7.64 -6.51 3.14
CA ASP A 144 -8.59 -6.84 2.10
C ASP A 144 -8.16 -6.31 0.73
N GLU A 145 -7.50 -5.14 0.66
CA GLU A 145 -6.88 -4.63 -0.57
C GLU A 145 -5.68 -5.48 -0.97
N ALA A 146 -4.78 -5.77 -0.04
CA ALA A 146 -3.62 -6.62 -0.30
C ALA A 146 -4.03 -8.01 -0.75
N ALA A 147 -5.02 -8.63 -0.08
CA ALA A 147 -5.55 -9.93 -0.50
C ALA A 147 -6.18 -9.87 -1.90
N LEU A 148 -6.94 -8.81 -2.21
CA LEU A 148 -7.55 -8.62 -3.51
C LEU A 148 -6.50 -8.41 -4.62
N VAL A 149 -5.45 -7.64 -4.35
CA VAL A 149 -4.33 -7.40 -5.28
C VAL A 149 -3.54 -8.69 -5.52
N ILE A 150 -3.23 -9.46 -4.46
CA ILE A 150 -2.56 -10.77 -4.59
C ILE A 150 -3.42 -11.72 -5.42
N GLU A 151 -4.72 -11.81 -5.11
CA GLU A 151 -5.66 -12.68 -5.82
C GLU A 151 -5.73 -12.29 -7.31
N PHE A 152 -5.85 -10.99 -7.61
CA PHE A 152 -5.90 -10.48 -8.97
C PHE A 152 -4.59 -10.70 -9.73
N ARG A 153 -3.44 -10.43 -9.10
CA ARG A 153 -2.10 -10.69 -9.67
C ARG A 153 -1.95 -12.15 -10.06
N GLY A 154 -2.46 -13.09 -9.26
CA GLY A 154 -2.46 -14.51 -9.56
C GLY A 154 -3.23 -14.90 -10.83
N THR A 155 -4.08 -14.02 -11.37
CA THR A 155 -4.83 -14.23 -12.62
C THR A 155 -4.16 -13.64 -13.86
N LEU A 156 -3.13 -12.81 -13.69
CA LEU A 156 -2.46 -12.14 -14.80
C LEU A 156 -1.51 -13.10 -15.53
N ILE A 157 -1.60 -13.11 -16.86
CA ILE A 157 -0.70 -13.86 -17.75
C ILE A 157 0.20 -12.82 -18.43
N GLY A 158 1.46 -12.72 -18.04
CA GLY A 158 2.36 -11.72 -18.60
C GLY A 158 3.49 -11.29 -17.67
N PRO A 159 4.14 -10.13 -17.96
CA PRO A 159 5.20 -9.60 -17.11
C PRO A 159 4.70 -9.30 -15.69
N GLU A 160 5.61 -9.43 -14.73
CA GLU A 160 5.31 -9.18 -13.32
C GLU A 160 4.84 -7.73 -13.11
N PRO A 161 3.69 -7.51 -12.44
CA PRO A 161 3.23 -6.17 -12.09
C PRO A 161 4.27 -5.46 -11.23
N ASN A 162 4.54 -4.20 -11.55
CA ASN A 162 5.38 -3.34 -10.73
C ASN A 162 4.51 -2.40 -9.89
N ARG A 163 5.07 -1.84 -8.81
CA ARG A 163 4.48 -0.66 -8.15
C ARG A 163 5.14 0.59 -8.71
N PHE A 164 4.36 1.65 -8.90
CA PHE A 164 4.88 2.95 -9.30
C PHE A 164 4.87 3.90 -8.11
N ALA A 165 6.04 4.34 -7.66
CA ALA A 165 6.19 5.33 -6.59
C ALA A 165 6.47 6.71 -7.18
N CYS A 166 5.77 7.73 -6.70
CA CYS A 166 5.90 9.12 -7.12
C CYS A 166 5.67 10.09 -5.96
N ALA A 167 5.78 11.39 -6.24
CA ALA A 167 5.54 12.43 -5.25
C ALA A 167 4.09 12.46 -4.72
N ALA A 168 3.12 11.92 -5.47
CA ALA A 168 1.75 11.77 -4.99
C ALA A 168 1.52 10.52 -4.13
N GLY A 169 2.50 9.61 -4.06
CA GLY A 169 2.41 8.34 -3.33
C GLY A 169 2.75 7.13 -4.19
N ILE A 170 2.33 5.95 -3.74
CA ILE A 170 2.63 4.67 -4.39
C ILE A 170 1.34 4.11 -4.98
N CYS A 171 1.34 3.73 -6.25
CA CYS A 171 0.24 3.02 -6.89
C CYS A 171 0.29 1.53 -6.56
N ASP A 172 -0.88 0.90 -6.37
CA ASP A 172 -0.96 -0.52 -5.98
C ASP A 172 -0.46 -1.46 -7.07
N MET A 173 -0.80 -1.22 -8.35
CA MET A 173 -0.23 -1.96 -9.47
C MET A 173 -0.07 -1.10 -10.72
N TYR A 174 1.07 -1.29 -11.40
CA TYR A 174 1.40 -0.73 -12.70
C TYR A 174 1.79 -1.88 -13.64
N LEU A 175 1.04 -2.01 -14.72
CA LEU A 175 1.28 -2.99 -15.77
C LEU A 175 1.90 -2.28 -16.97
N ASP A 176 3.07 -2.76 -17.40
CA ASP A 176 3.71 -2.33 -18.65
C ASP A 176 3.90 -3.57 -19.53
N GLY A 177 3.03 -3.69 -20.54
CA GLY A 177 2.93 -4.90 -21.35
C GLY A 177 2.52 -4.60 -22.80
N PRO A 178 2.42 -5.66 -23.63
CA PRO A 178 2.10 -5.50 -25.05
C PRO A 178 0.72 -4.88 -25.32
N GLU A 179 -0.19 -4.93 -24.34
CA GLU A 179 -1.52 -4.30 -24.41
C GLU A 179 -1.53 -2.81 -24.00
N GLY A 180 -0.36 -2.24 -23.76
CA GLY A 180 -0.17 -0.88 -23.28
C GLY A 180 0.08 -0.80 -21.78
N ARG A 181 0.15 0.44 -21.31
CA ARG A 181 0.42 0.76 -19.90
C ARG A 181 -0.85 0.98 -19.12
N GLU A 182 -0.98 0.33 -17.97
CA GLU A 182 -2.18 0.40 -17.14
C GLU A 182 -1.84 0.66 -15.68
N LEU A 183 -2.47 1.67 -15.10
CA LEU A 183 -2.46 1.91 -13.66
C LEU A 183 -3.69 1.30 -13.01
N ILE A 184 -3.49 0.61 -11.90
CA ILE A 184 -4.56 -0.03 -11.14
C ILE A 184 -4.45 0.36 -9.67
N GLU A 185 -5.54 0.89 -9.14
CA GLU A 185 -5.68 1.20 -7.70
C GLU A 185 -6.74 0.26 -7.10
N ALA A 186 -6.39 -0.42 -6.00
CA ALA A 186 -7.29 -1.33 -5.32
C ALA A 186 -8.01 -0.64 -4.16
N LYS A 187 -9.23 -1.10 -3.87
CA LYS A 187 -9.98 -0.68 -2.69
C LYS A 187 -10.66 -1.86 -2.03
N SER A 188 -10.70 -1.86 -0.69
CA SER A 188 -11.31 -2.95 0.09
C SER A 188 -12.83 -2.97 0.08
N ALA A 189 -13.46 -1.89 -0.37
CA ALA A 189 -14.91 -1.76 -0.35
C ALA A 189 -15.43 -0.93 -1.53
N VAL A 190 -16.73 -1.04 -1.76
CA VAL A 190 -17.44 -0.47 -2.92
C VAL A 190 -18.25 0.78 -2.58
N ASP A 191 -18.16 1.29 -1.35
CA ASP A 191 -18.88 2.47 -0.95
C ASP A 191 -18.35 3.75 -1.64
N ARG A 192 -19.13 4.83 -1.52
CA ARG A 192 -18.83 6.08 -2.20
C ARG A 192 -17.50 6.70 -1.79
N TYR A 193 -17.04 6.46 -0.57
CA TYR A 193 -15.76 6.98 -0.11
C TYR A 193 -14.62 6.29 -0.87
N HIS A 194 -14.61 4.96 -0.92
CA HIS A 194 -13.60 4.18 -1.61
C HIS A 194 -13.57 4.45 -3.12
N VAL A 195 -14.75 4.55 -3.75
CA VAL A 195 -14.86 4.87 -5.18
C VAL A 195 -14.26 6.25 -5.51
N ARG A 196 -14.50 7.26 -4.67
CA ARG A 196 -13.91 8.60 -4.87
C ARG A 196 -12.42 8.61 -4.60
N ALA A 197 -11.97 7.88 -3.57
CA ALA A 197 -10.56 7.75 -3.25
C ALA A 197 -9.78 7.11 -4.40
N ALA A 198 -10.26 5.98 -4.95
CA ALA A 198 -9.65 5.33 -6.10
C ALA A 198 -9.51 6.28 -7.31
N LEU A 199 -10.58 7.00 -7.65
CA LEU A 199 -10.52 7.98 -8.74
C LEU A 199 -9.48 9.07 -8.47
N ALA A 200 -9.50 9.66 -7.29
CA ALA A 200 -8.59 10.75 -6.93
C ALA A 200 -7.13 10.28 -7.02
N GLN A 201 -6.81 9.12 -6.46
CA GLN A 201 -5.47 8.56 -6.48
C GLN A 201 -4.99 8.24 -7.91
N LEU A 202 -5.83 7.60 -8.73
CA LEU A 202 -5.49 7.30 -10.13
C LEU A 202 -5.19 8.57 -10.94
N LEU A 203 -6.04 9.60 -10.81
CA LEU A 203 -5.85 10.87 -11.49
C LEU A 203 -4.64 11.65 -10.96
N ASP A 204 -4.24 11.42 -9.71
CA ASP A 204 -3.05 12.03 -9.14
C ASP A 204 -1.78 11.35 -9.68
N TYR A 205 -1.69 10.03 -9.55
CA TYR A 205 -0.52 9.24 -9.94
C TYR A 205 -0.18 9.34 -11.43
N VAL A 206 -1.19 9.35 -12.31
CA VAL A 206 -0.98 9.33 -13.76
C VAL A 206 -0.14 10.52 -14.26
N ARG A 207 -0.15 11.65 -13.54
CA ARG A 207 0.60 12.87 -13.88
C ARG A 207 2.10 12.73 -13.71
N TYR A 208 2.54 11.75 -12.91
CA TYR A 208 3.94 11.51 -12.59
C TYR A 208 4.55 10.39 -13.43
N ILE A 209 3.75 9.65 -14.18
CA ILE A 209 4.26 8.51 -14.97
C ILE A 209 4.92 9.01 -16.24
N PRO A 210 6.19 8.64 -16.50
CA PRO A 210 6.86 9.02 -17.72
C PRO A 210 6.26 8.28 -18.93
N GLY A 211 5.71 9.05 -19.86
CA GLY A 211 5.15 8.56 -21.11
C GLY A 211 3.66 8.24 -21.03
N ARG A 212 3.15 7.60 -22.09
CA ARG A 212 1.72 7.37 -22.27
C ARG A 212 1.20 6.31 -21.31
N VAL A 213 0.10 6.60 -20.60
CA VAL A 213 -0.69 5.61 -19.85
C VAL A 213 -1.97 5.35 -20.63
N ASP A 214 -2.21 4.08 -20.94
CA ASP A 214 -3.30 3.67 -21.81
C ASP A 214 -4.62 3.47 -21.10
N ARG A 215 -4.56 3.02 -19.85
CA ARG A 215 -5.72 2.70 -19.04
C ARG A 215 -5.50 3.09 -17.58
N LEU A 216 -6.56 3.60 -16.97
CA LEU A 216 -6.70 3.70 -15.53
C LEU A 216 -7.78 2.70 -15.11
N SER A 217 -7.51 1.90 -14.10
CA SER A 217 -8.44 0.86 -13.63
C SER A 217 -8.59 0.93 -12.12
N ALA A 218 -9.80 0.74 -11.62
CA ALA A 218 -10.07 0.61 -10.20
C ALA A 218 -10.50 -0.83 -9.88
N LEU A 219 -9.81 -1.46 -8.93
CA LEU A 219 -10.01 -2.86 -8.53
C LEU A 219 -10.83 -2.93 -7.22
N PHE A 220 -11.95 -3.66 -7.26
CA PHE A 220 -12.88 -3.78 -6.14
C PHE A 220 -13.22 -5.25 -5.81
N PRO A 221 -13.59 -5.57 -4.56
CA PRO A 221 -13.90 -6.94 -4.15
C PRO A 221 -15.26 -7.43 -4.65
N GLN A 222 -16.12 -6.52 -5.14
CA GLN A 222 -17.49 -6.78 -5.56
C GLN A 222 -17.90 -5.83 -6.70
N PRO A 223 -18.92 -6.18 -7.51
CA PRO A 223 -19.45 -5.30 -8.54
C PRO A 223 -19.95 -3.96 -7.97
N LEU A 224 -19.63 -2.85 -8.65
CA LEU A 224 -20.19 -1.55 -8.30
C LEU A 224 -21.64 -1.41 -8.75
N ALA A 225 -22.44 -0.74 -7.93
CA ALA A 225 -23.77 -0.30 -8.28
C ALA A 225 -23.73 0.67 -9.49
N PRO A 226 -24.82 0.77 -10.29
CA PRO A 226 -24.81 1.55 -11.54
C PRO A 226 -24.38 3.00 -11.38
N LYS A 227 -24.70 3.64 -10.26
CA LYS A 227 -24.34 5.04 -9.96
C LYS A 227 -22.83 5.22 -9.78
N GLU A 228 -22.20 4.35 -8.97
CA GLU A 228 -20.76 4.35 -8.69
C GLU A 228 -19.97 3.96 -9.95
N ARG A 229 -20.49 2.98 -10.71
CA ARG A 229 -19.96 2.60 -12.02
C ARG A 229 -19.96 3.77 -13.00
N GLY A 230 -21.12 4.40 -13.18
CA GLY A 230 -21.27 5.55 -14.07
C GLY A 230 -20.36 6.71 -13.68
N PHE A 231 -20.11 6.90 -12.38
CA PHE A 231 -19.16 7.90 -11.90
C PHE A 231 -17.72 7.62 -12.37
N LEU A 232 -17.18 6.40 -12.20
CA LEU A 232 -15.83 6.08 -12.66
C LEU A 232 -15.71 6.08 -14.19
N HIS A 233 -16.69 5.49 -14.88
CA HIS A 233 -16.74 5.45 -16.35
C HIS A 233 -16.81 6.83 -16.98
N HIS A 234 -17.44 7.80 -16.33
CA HIS A 234 -17.46 9.19 -16.78
C HIS A 234 -16.04 9.77 -16.91
N TYR A 235 -15.14 9.38 -16.01
CA TYR A 235 -13.72 9.77 -16.03
C TYR A 235 -12.82 8.78 -16.77
N GLY A 236 -13.40 7.89 -17.60
CA GLY A 236 -12.62 6.95 -18.40
C GLY A 236 -11.90 5.88 -17.58
N VAL A 237 -12.28 5.66 -16.31
CA VAL A 237 -11.67 4.64 -15.46
C VAL A 237 -12.38 3.31 -15.68
N ASP A 238 -11.63 2.29 -16.10
CA ASP A 238 -12.11 0.92 -16.20
C ASP A 238 -12.34 0.35 -14.79
N ILE A 239 -13.28 -0.59 -14.65
CA ILE A 239 -13.57 -1.23 -13.37
C ILE A 239 -13.21 -2.70 -13.45
N ILE A 240 -12.50 -3.18 -12.43
CA ILE A 240 -12.19 -4.59 -12.26
C ILE A 240 -12.87 -5.03 -10.96
N HIS A 241 -13.61 -6.12 -10.99
CA HIS A 241 -14.15 -6.69 -9.76
C HIS A 241 -14.07 -8.21 -9.72
N ARG A 242 -13.96 -8.75 -8.51
CA ARG A 242 -14.03 -10.19 -8.29
C ARG A 242 -15.45 -10.70 -8.57
N ALA A 243 -15.57 -11.64 -9.50
CA ALA A 243 -16.82 -12.32 -9.85
C ALA A 243 -16.98 -13.64 -9.07
N ALA A 244 -15.87 -14.34 -8.86
CA ALA A 244 -15.74 -15.53 -8.00
C ALA A 244 -14.29 -15.61 -7.49
N PRO A 245 -13.98 -16.45 -6.49
CA PRO A 245 -12.58 -16.63 -6.04
C PRO A 245 -11.66 -17.00 -7.21
N GLY A 246 -10.62 -16.19 -7.44
CA GLY A 246 -9.67 -16.32 -8.54
C GLY A 246 -10.21 -15.92 -9.92
N VAL A 247 -11.41 -15.34 -9.99
CA VAL A 247 -12.06 -14.93 -11.25
C VAL A 247 -12.44 -13.45 -11.17
N PHE A 248 -11.87 -12.66 -12.07
CA PHE A 248 -12.10 -11.22 -12.16
C PHE A 248 -12.76 -10.85 -13.48
N GLU A 249 -13.74 -9.95 -13.39
CA GLU A 249 -14.41 -9.37 -14.54
C GLU A 249 -13.93 -7.93 -14.72
N ARG A 250 -13.67 -7.58 -15.98
CA ARG A 250 -13.32 -6.22 -16.39
C ARG A 250 -14.53 -5.58 -17.08
N VAL A 251 -14.92 -4.42 -16.58
CA VAL A 251 -16.00 -3.61 -17.12
C VAL A 251 -15.39 -2.31 -17.68
N PRO A 252 -15.08 -2.28 -18.99
CA PRO A 252 -14.36 -1.15 -19.59
C PRO A 252 -15.24 0.11 -19.62
N ALA A 253 -14.61 1.25 -19.39
CA ALA A 253 -15.19 2.54 -19.76
C ALA A 253 -15.29 2.65 -21.30
N SER A 254 -16.07 3.61 -21.79
CA SER A 254 -16.10 3.89 -23.24
C SER A 254 -14.73 4.40 -23.73
N ALA A 255 -14.34 4.03 -24.96
CA ALA A 255 -13.11 4.52 -25.57
C ALA A 255 -13.07 6.06 -25.64
N ASP A 256 -14.21 6.69 -25.95
CA ASP A 256 -14.31 8.14 -26.01
C ASP A 256 -14.06 8.81 -24.64
N ALA A 257 -14.55 8.22 -23.54
CA ALA A 257 -14.28 8.75 -22.21
C ALA A 257 -12.81 8.62 -21.82
N ARG A 258 -12.17 7.48 -22.16
CA ARG A 258 -10.73 7.29 -21.96
C ARG A 258 -9.92 8.32 -22.73
N GLU A 259 -10.21 8.53 -24.01
CA GLU A 259 -9.43 9.45 -24.82
C GLU A 259 -9.60 10.91 -24.38
N ARG A 260 -10.83 11.34 -24.07
CA ARG A 260 -11.08 12.68 -23.53
C ARG A 260 -10.29 12.95 -22.25
N MET A 261 -10.29 11.98 -21.33
CA MET A 261 -9.60 12.14 -20.06
C MET A 261 -8.09 12.03 -20.20
N ARG A 262 -7.62 11.17 -21.12
CA ARG A 262 -6.22 11.07 -21.50
C ARG A 262 -5.65 12.41 -21.96
N GLU A 263 -6.36 13.10 -22.85
CA GLU A 263 -5.94 14.43 -23.30
C GLU A 263 -5.78 15.42 -22.14
N LEU A 264 -6.55 15.30 -21.05
CA LEU A 264 -6.48 16.23 -19.92
C LEU A 264 -5.24 16.01 -19.06
N TRP A 265 -4.89 14.76 -18.76
CA TRP A 265 -3.73 14.48 -17.92
C TRP A 265 -2.40 14.42 -18.70
N GLU A 266 -2.40 14.09 -20.00
CA GLU A 266 -1.18 14.14 -20.83
C GLU A 266 -0.74 15.58 -21.13
N ARG A 267 -1.67 16.54 -21.20
CA ARG A 267 -1.36 17.98 -21.36
C ARG A 267 -0.78 18.60 -20.09
N SER A 268 -0.92 17.93 -18.96
CA SER A 268 -0.53 18.43 -17.65
C SER A 268 0.80 17.82 -17.24
N THR A 269 1.89 18.24 -17.87
CA THR A 269 3.23 18.00 -17.30
C THR A 269 3.35 18.87 -16.05
N PRO A 270 3.66 18.33 -14.86
CA PRO A 270 3.96 19.15 -13.68
C PRO A 270 5.20 20.03 -13.89
#